data_AF-A0A931UT26-F1
#
_entry.id   AF-A0A931UT26-F1
#
_cell.length_a   1.000
_cell.length_b   1.000
_cell.length_c   1.000
_cell.angle_alpha   90.00
_cell.angle_beta   90.00
_cell.angle_gamma   90.00
#
_symmetry.space_group_name_H-M   'P 1'
#
loop_
_entity.id
_entity.type
_entity.pdbx_description
1 polymer ?
#
loop_
_entity_poly.entity_id
_entity_poly.type
_entity_poly.pdbx_seq_one_letter_code
_entity_poly.pdbx_strand_id
1 'polypeptide(L)'
;MACFWHVMSAMEREEYDELYQCIDCKSPISPETDRAFAVSPEEYLCFDCAVRRGGLYDGDEDRWIRAPFVGDEPDERRPHP
;
A
#
# COMPACT_ATOMS: atom_id res chain seq x y z
N MET A 1 -53.33 -9.61 -6.51
CA MET A 1 -52.42 -10.39 -5.64
C MET A 1 -51.03 -10.31 -6.28
N ALA A 2 -50.16 -9.40 -5.83
CA ALA A 2 -49.24 -9.56 -4.69
C ALA A 2 -48.02 -10.44 -5.04
N CYS A 3 -46.89 -9.75 -5.22
CA CYS A 3 -45.52 -10.14 -4.90
C CYS A 3 -44.85 -11.26 -5.73
N PHE A 4 -44.14 -10.86 -6.79
CA PHE A 4 -42.97 -11.59 -7.30
C PHE A 4 -41.75 -10.65 -7.40
N TRP A 5 -41.54 -9.86 -6.35
CA TRP A 5 -40.24 -9.26 -6.05
C TRP A 5 -39.61 -10.10 -4.95
N HIS A 6 -38.56 -10.87 -5.27
CA HIS A 6 -37.43 -11.27 -4.39
C HIS A 6 -36.73 -12.51 -4.96
N VAL A 7 -35.64 -12.30 -5.72
CA VAL A 7 -34.29 -12.81 -5.39
C VAL A 7 -33.29 -11.89 -6.10
N MET A 8 -33.21 -10.62 -5.68
CA MET A 8 -31.98 -9.84 -5.82
C MET A 8 -31.24 -9.95 -4.49
N SER A 9 -30.54 -11.05 -4.27
CA SER A 9 -29.78 -11.27 -3.04
C SER A 9 -28.52 -12.08 -3.32
N ALA A 10 -27.72 -11.56 -4.25
CA ALA A 10 -26.29 -11.55 -4.06
C ALA A 10 -25.96 -10.08 -3.79
N MET A 11 -25.99 -9.68 -2.51
CA MET A 11 -25.14 -8.57 -2.08
C MET A 11 -23.70 -9.04 -2.28
N GLU A 12 -23.21 -9.01 -3.52
CA GLU A 12 -21.83 -8.68 -3.76
C GLU A 12 -21.72 -7.22 -3.33
N ARG A 13 -21.67 -7.01 -2.01
CA ARG A 13 -21.14 -5.78 -1.46
C ARG A 13 -19.66 -5.90 -1.79
N GLU A 14 -19.33 -5.57 -3.03
CA GLU A 14 -18.00 -5.14 -3.44
C GLU A 14 -17.76 -3.90 -2.58
N GLU A 15 -17.36 -4.15 -1.32
CA GLU A 15 -16.60 -3.19 -0.55
C GLU A 15 -15.35 -3.00 -1.40
N TYR A 16 -15.44 -2.00 -2.29
CA TYR A 16 -14.32 -1.47 -3.05
C TYR A 16 -13.40 -0.89 -1.97
N ASP A 17 -12.67 -1.76 -1.27
CA ASP A 17 -11.37 -1.40 -0.73
C ASP A 17 -10.70 -0.74 -1.92
N GLU A 18 -10.52 0.57 -1.85
CA GLU A 18 -9.92 1.33 -2.94
C GLU A 18 -8.45 0.89 -2.96
N LEU A 19 -8.18 -0.21 -3.69
CA LEU A 19 -6.88 -0.85 -3.69
C LEU A 19 -5.90 0.11 -4.34
N TYR A 20 -4.98 0.61 -3.53
CA TYR A 20 -3.87 1.39 -4.02
C TYR A 20 -2.92 0.48 -4.79
N GLN A 21 -2.06 1.08 -5.61
CA GLN A 21 -1.04 0.35 -6.35
C GLN A 21 0.32 0.68 -5.79
N CYS A 22 1.12 -0.37 -5.54
CA CYS A 22 2.51 -0.18 -5.16
C CYS A 22 3.24 0.57 -6.27
N ILE A 23 3.88 1.71 -5.95
CA ILE A 23 4.54 2.53 -6.97
C ILE A 23 5.66 1.79 -7.73
N ASP A 24 6.24 0.76 -7.10
CA ASP A 24 7.35 -0.02 -7.63
C ASP A 24 6.92 -1.24 -8.45
N CYS A 25 6.17 -2.16 -7.83
CA CYS A 25 5.80 -3.43 -8.47
C CYS A 25 4.38 -3.43 -9.06
N LYS A 26 3.62 -2.34 -8.88
CA LYS A 26 2.21 -2.19 -9.32
C LYS A 26 1.25 -3.22 -8.74
N SER A 27 1.67 -3.98 -7.73
CA SER A 27 0.78 -4.90 -7.02
C SER A 27 -0.31 -4.13 -6.30
N PRO A 28 -1.56 -4.65 -6.27
CA PRO A 28 -2.62 -4.08 -5.46
C PRO A 28 -2.23 -4.16 -3.98
N ILE A 29 -2.54 -3.12 -3.23
CA ILE A 29 -2.30 -2.99 -1.79
C ILE A 29 -3.51 -2.34 -1.14
N SER A 30 -3.98 -2.94 -0.05
CA SER A 30 -4.88 -2.28 0.91
C SER A 30 -4.02 -1.63 1.98
N PRO A 31 -3.83 -0.30 2.00
CA PRO A 31 -2.94 0.35 2.97
C PRO A 31 -3.37 0.15 4.42
N GLU A 32 -4.67 -0.13 4.66
CA GLU A 32 -5.21 -0.44 5.99
C GLU A 32 -4.79 -1.84 6.49
N THR A 33 -4.45 -2.75 5.57
CA THR A 33 -4.22 -4.17 5.91
C THR A 33 -2.80 -4.66 5.56
N ASP A 34 -2.23 -4.20 4.44
CA ASP A 34 -1.00 -4.76 3.83
C ASP A 34 0.31 -4.15 4.35
N ARG A 35 0.28 -3.50 5.52
CA ARG A 35 1.45 -2.82 6.13
C ARG A 35 2.17 -1.93 5.11
N ALA A 36 1.39 -1.22 4.30
CA ALA A 36 1.93 -0.38 3.25
C ALA A 36 2.71 0.78 3.86
N PHE A 37 3.70 1.28 3.13
CA PHE A 37 4.40 2.50 3.48
C PHE A 37 3.90 3.64 2.58
N ALA A 38 3.34 4.69 3.17
CA ALA A 38 2.93 5.89 2.44
C ALA A 38 4.16 6.76 2.15
N VAL A 39 4.51 6.88 0.87
CA VAL A 39 5.58 7.77 0.38
C VAL A 39 5.05 9.20 0.28
N SER A 40 3.86 9.31 -0.31
CA SER A 40 3.10 10.55 -0.53
C SER A 40 1.61 10.22 -0.32
N PRO A 41 0.70 11.21 -0.23
CA PRO A 41 -0.74 10.95 -0.06
C PRO A 41 -1.36 10.02 -1.11
N GLU A 42 -0.78 9.97 -2.32
CA GLU A 42 -1.24 9.17 -3.46
C GLU A 42 -0.27 8.03 -3.82
N GLU A 43 0.87 7.92 -3.13
CA GLU A 43 1.95 6.99 -3.48
C GLU A 43 2.28 6.08 -2.32
N TYR A 44 2.12 4.78 -2.55
CA TYR A 44 2.33 3.75 -1.54
C TYR A 44 3.33 2.70 -2.03
N LEU A 45 4.13 2.17 -1.11
CA LEU A 45 4.94 0.98 -1.31
C LEU A 45 4.32 -0.19 -0.55
N CYS A 46 4.23 -1.35 -1.19
CA CYS A 46 3.92 -2.58 -0.47
C CYS A 46 5.06 -2.94 0.50
N PHE A 47 4.73 -3.76 1.51
CA PHE A 47 5.68 -4.23 2.51
C PHE A 47 6.99 -4.75 1.90
N ASP A 48 6.90 -5.65 0.91
CA ASP A 48 8.08 -6.22 0.25
C ASP A 48 8.96 -5.17 -0.44
N CYS A 49 8.34 -4.20 -1.12
CA CYS A 49 9.06 -3.13 -1.80
C CYS A 49 9.69 -2.14 -0.82
N ALA A 50 9.02 -1.87 0.30
CA ALA A 50 9.54 -1.02 1.36
C ALA A 50 10.73 -1.70 2.08
N VAL A 51 10.62 -2.98 2.44
CA VAL A 51 11.74 -3.74 3.04
C VAL A 51 12.92 -3.85 2.07
N ARG A 52 12.67 -4.13 0.78
CA ARG A 52 13.74 -4.17 -0.25
C ARG A 52 14.45 -2.82 -0.42
N ARG A 53 13.74 -1.72 -0.21
CA ARG A 53 14.28 -0.36 -0.17
C ARG A 53 14.92 -0.01 1.18
N GLY A 54 15.17 -0.97 2.06
CA GLY A 54 15.86 -0.74 3.35
C GLY A 54 14.95 -0.26 4.48
N GLY A 55 13.63 -0.28 4.28
CA GLY A 55 12.66 -0.06 5.36
C GLY A 55 12.72 -1.18 6.39
N LEU A 56 12.49 -0.82 7.66
CA LEU A 56 12.39 -1.77 8.77
C LEU A 56 11.03 -1.59 9.45
N TYR A 57 10.25 -2.66 9.45
CA TYR A 57 8.94 -2.71 10.07
C TYR A 57 9.02 -3.48 11.39
N ASP A 58 8.46 -2.90 12.45
CA ASP A 58 8.20 -3.59 13.70
C ASP A 58 6.84 -4.29 13.62
N GLY A 59 6.87 -5.63 13.68
CA GLY A 59 5.63 -6.42 13.69
C GLY A 59 4.94 -6.47 15.06
N ASP A 60 5.67 -6.19 16.15
CA ASP A 60 5.12 -6.18 17.50
C ASP A 60 4.43 -4.83 17.80
N GLU A 61 5.01 -3.73 17.32
CA GLU A 61 4.44 -2.39 17.45
C GLU A 61 3.61 -1.94 16.22
N ASP A 62 3.48 -2.78 15.20
CA ASP A 62 2.74 -2.54 13.94
C ASP A 62 3.11 -1.22 13.24
N ARG A 63 4.41 -0.87 13.25
CA ARG A 63 4.91 0.43 12.76
C ARG A 63 6.24 0.33 12.04
N TRP A 64 6.50 1.27 11.12
CA TRP A 64 7.82 1.41 10.50
C TRP A 64 8.81 2.04 11.50
N ILE A 65 9.85 1.30 11.88
CA ILE A 65 11.00 1.79 12.67
C ILE A 65 11.92 2.64 11.79
N ARG A 66 12.10 2.21 10.54
CA ARG A 66 12.92 2.89 9.54
C ARG A 66 12.15 3.01 8.24
N ALA A 67 12.07 4.22 7.72
CA ALA A 67 11.48 4.48 6.42
C ALA A 67 12.32 3.83 5.29
N PRO A 68 11.67 3.27 4.25
CA PRO A 68 12.35 2.85 3.03
C PRO A 68 12.98 4.03 2.29
N PHE A 69 14.03 3.76 1.52
CA PHE A 69 14.60 4.73 0.59
C PHE A 69 13.64 5.00 -0.57
N VAL A 70 13.04 6.19 -0.54
CA VAL A 70 12.19 6.75 -1.58
C VAL A 70 12.94 7.97 -2.11
N GLY A 71 13.61 7.84 -3.26
CA GLY A 71 14.39 8.95 -3.85
C GLY A 71 13.51 10.18 -4.05
N ASP A 72 14.02 11.39 -3.85
CA ASP A 72 14.70 12.14 -4.92
C ASP A 72 15.94 12.93 -4.43
N GLU A 73 16.69 12.44 -3.45
CA GLU A 73 17.97 13.08 -3.12
C GLU A 73 19.09 12.55 -4.03
N PRO A 74 19.70 13.39 -4.90
CA PRO A 74 21.00 13.04 -5.45
C PRO A 74 21.92 12.80 -4.28
N ASP A 75 22.64 11.69 -4.32
CA ASP A 75 23.68 11.35 -3.36
C ASP A 75 24.76 12.45 -3.36
N GLU A 76 24.56 13.55 -2.63
CA GLU A 76 25.52 14.66 -2.45
C GLU A 76 26.81 14.17 -1.75
N ARG A 77 26.84 12.91 -1.31
CA ARG A 77 28.04 12.25 -0.79
C ARG A 77 28.86 11.53 -1.86
N ARG A 78 28.45 11.54 -3.12
CA ARG A 78 29.29 11.07 -4.23
C ARG A 78 30.23 12.20 -4.61
N PRO A 79 31.56 12.08 -4.39
CA PRO A 79 32.49 13.05 -4.94
C PRO A 79 32.36 13.01 -6.45
N HIS A 80 31.86 14.09 -7.06
CA HIS A 80 31.94 14.26 -8.50
C HIS A 80 33.45 14.31 -8.88
N PRO A 81 33.86 13.59 -9.94
CA PRO A 81 35.26 13.56 -10.38
C PRO A 81 35.75 14.92 -10.88
#